data_AF-A0AAD6H9D6-F1
#
_entry.id   AF-A0AAD6H9D6-F1
#
_cell.length_a   1.000
_cell.length_b   1.000
_cell.length_c   1.000
_cell.angle_alpha   90.00
_cell.angle_beta   90.00
_cell.angle_gamma   90.00
#
_symmetry.space_group_name_H-M   'P 1'
#
loop_
_entity.id
_entity.type
_entity.pdbx_description
1 polymer ?
#
loop_
_entity_poly.entity_id
_entity_poly.type
_entity_poly.pdbx_seq_one_letter_code
_entity_poly.pdbx_strand_id
1 'polypeptide(L)'
;MEFPRLMSSCLSNSYWTDFNDRLYTCADVVRIEQSIADGNTTWRCRYFGDSPNLILTTPPSGAYHTADLYPLFDNVNQTLLASTPAEVAVGNYLREVWSSFAKNPQHGLDAFWPQYNASEKTLARTVFNNETISLALGNMYDHVCRWAYDGVSDPAPL
;
A
#
# COMPACT_ATOMS: atom_id res chain seq x y z
N MET A 1 -36.44 17.62 8.33
CA MET A 1 -35.37 17.95 7.37
C MET A 1 -34.31 16.87 7.57
N GLU A 2 -34.40 15.80 6.78
CA GLU A 2 -33.56 14.61 6.94
C GLU A 2 -32.31 14.82 6.10
N PHE A 3 -31.16 14.94 6.76
CA PHE A 3 -29.87 14.96 6.08
C PHE A 3 -29.73 13.63 5.32
N PRO A 4 -29.42 13.64 4.01
CA PRO A 4 -29.21 12.39 3.28
C PRO A 4 -28.07 11.63 3.95
N ARG A 5 -28.35 10.37 4.29
CA ARG A 5 -27.41 9.46 4.93
C ARG A 5 -26.07 9.50 4.19
N LEU A 6 -25.00 9.76 4.94
CA LEU A 6 -23.62 9.54 4.54
C LEU A 6 -23.51 8.22 3.77
N MET A 7 -22.86 8.25 2.61
CA MET A 7 -22.79 7.13 1.68
C MET A 7 -22.18 5.90 2.36
N SER A 8 -23.04 4.98 2.80
CA SER A 8 -22.62 3.61 3.09
C SER A 8 -22.31 2.97 1.74
N SER A 9 -21.14 2.33 1.60
CA SER A 9 -20.79 1.70 0.32
C SER A 9 -21.84 0.65 -0.03
N CYS A 10 -22.40 0.70 -1.24
CA CYS A 10 -23.40 -0.27 -1.69
C CYS A 10 -22.85 -1.71 -1.85
N LEU A 11 -21.53 -1.88 -1.65
CA LEU A 11 -20.78 -3.11 -1.82
C LEU A 11 -20.34 -3.64 -0.45
N SER A 12 -20.31 -4.96 -0.31
CA SER A 12 -19.90 -5.61 0.94
C SER A 12 -18.38 -5.59 1.12
N ASN A 13 -17.92 -5.79 2.37
CA ASN A 13 -16.49 -5.98 2.64
C ASN A 13 -15.91 -7.15 1.83
N SER A 14 -16.65 -8.25 1.68
CA SER A 14 -16.20 -9.40 0.89
C SER A 14 -15.98 -9.07 -0.58
N TYR A 15 -16.80 -8.17 -1.15
CA TYR A 15 -16.58 -7.65 -2.50
C TYR A 15 -15.27 -6.89 -2.57
N TRP A 16 -15.03 -5.96 -1.65
CA TRP A 16 -13.81 -5.15 -1.64
C TRP A 16 -12.55 -5.99 -1.39
N THR A 17 -12.64 -7.02 -0.55
CA THR A 17 -11.56 -7.99 -0.36
C THR A 17 -11.24 -8.71 -1.66
N ASP A 18 -12.24 -9.31 -2.33
CA ASP A 18 -12.02 -10.03 -3.60
C ASP A 18 -11.50 -9.11 -4.71
N PHE A 19 -12.05 -7.89 -4.81
CA PHE A 19 -11.58 -6.87 -5.75
C PHE A 19 -10.10 -6.51 -5.51
N ASN A 20 -9.73 -6.26 -4.26
CA ASN A 20 -8.37 -5.90 -3.90
C ASN A 20 -7.38 -7.05 -4.07
N ASP A 21 -7.81 -8.28 -3.78
CA ASP A 21 -6.98 -9.46 -3.93
C ASP A 21 -6.66 -9.70 -5.41
N ARG A 22 -7.67 -9.64 -6.28
CA ARG A 22 -7.51 -9.90 -7.72
C ARG A 22 -6.73 -8.80 -8.45
N LEU A 23 -7.05 -7.54 -8.19
CA LEU A 23 -6.52 -6.44 -9.02
C LEU A 23 -5.24 -5.81 -8.50
N TYR A 24 -4.97 -5.89 -7.19
CA TYR A 24 -3.79 -5.28 -6.60
C TYR A 24 -2.89 -6.35 -5.96
N THR A 25 -3.37 -7.08 -4.95
CA THR A 25 -2.51 -7.98 -4.17
C THR A 25 -1.85 -9.05 -5.04
N CYS A 26 -2.60 -9.76 -5.89
CA CYS A 26 -2.03 -10.82 -6.72
C CYS A 26 -1.30 -10.28 -7.97
N ALA A 27 -1.69 -9.11 -8.48
CA ALA A 27 -0.92 -8.44 -9.54
C ALA A 27 0.47 -8.01 -9.04
N ASP A 28 0.55 -7.50 -7.81
CA ASP A 28 1.81 -7.17 -7.15
C ASP A 28 2.69 -8.42 -6.99
N VAL A 29 2.11 -9.57 -6.64
CA VAL A 29 2.85 -10.85 -6.52
C VAL A 29 3.53 -11.18 -7.84
N VAL A 30 2.79 -11.18 -8.96
CA VAL A 30 3.40 -11.47 -10.27
C VAL A 30 4.48 -10.45 -10.63
N ARG A 31 4.26 -9.16 -10.33
CA ARG A 31 5.28 -8.13 -10.58
C ARG A 31 6.55 -8.37 -9.77
N ILE A 32 6.41 -8.78 -8.50
CA ILE A 32 7.52 -9.11 -7.61
C ILE A 32 8.28 -10.33 -8.12
N GLU A 33 7.57 -11.40 -8.48
CA GLU A 33 8.17 -12.63 -8.99
C GLU A 33 8.96 -12.39 -10.29
N GLN A 34 8.38 -11.64 -11.23
CA GLN A 34 9.10 -11.19 -12.43
C GLN A 34 10.34 -10.37 -12.07
N SER A 35 10.21 -9.38 -11.17
CA SER A 35 11.32 -8.51 -10.78
C SER A 35 12.50 -9.32 -10.22
N ILE A 36 12.21 -10.32 -9.39
CA ILE A 36 13.21 -11.24 -8.83
C ILE A 36 13.81 -12.13 -9.93
N ALA A 37 12.99 -12.67 -10.84
CA ALA A 37 13.45 -13.48 -11.97
C ALA A 37 14.40 -12.71 -12.89
N ASP A 38 14.17 -11.40 -13.05
CA ASP A 38 15.03 -10.49 -13.81
C ASP A 38 16.31 -10.08 -13.04
N GLY A 39 16.47 -10.50 -11.79
CA GLY A 39 17.61 -10.16 -10.94
C GLY A 39 17.56 -8.75 -10.36
N ASN A 40 16.39 -8.09 -10.36
CA ASN A 40 16.24 -6.76 -9.79
C ASN A 40 16.09 -6.82 -8.27
N THR A 41 16.77 -5.89 -7.58
CA THR A 41 16.51 -5.67 -6.16
C THR A 41 15.06 -5.24 -5.95
N THR A 42 14.36 -5.94 -5.08
CA THR A 42 12.91 -5.80 -4.91
C THR A 42 12.58 -5.56 -3.45
N TRP A 43 11.68 -4.62 -3.19
CA TRP A 43 11.11 -4.35 -1.86
C TRP A 43 9.59 -4.36 -1.99
N ARG A 44 8.91 -4.78 -0.92
CA ARG A 44 7.45 -4.78 -0.87
C ARG A 44 6.96 -3.93 0.29
N CYS A 45 6.00 -3.07 0.02
CA CYS A 45 5.28 -2.33 1.04
C CYS A 45 3.76 -2.46 0.86
N ARG A 46 3.01 -2.22 1.93
CA ARG A 46 1.54 -2.12 1.90
C ARG A 46 1.10 -1.01 2.86
N TYR A 47 0.35 -0.06 2.34
CA TYR A 47 -0.15 1.10 3.08
C TYR A 47 -1.46 0.81 3.80
N PHE A 48 -1.58 1.25 5.06
CA PHE A 48 -2.74 1.04 5.92
C PHE A 48 -3.31 2.33 6.52
N GLY A 49 -2.86 3.50 6.04
CA GLY A 49 -3.27 4.77 6.64
C GLY A 49 -4.76 5.09 6.46
N ASP A 50 -5.36 5.60 7.53
CA ASP A 50 -6.79 5.96 7.61
C ASP A 50 -6.94 7.26 8.43
N SER A 51 -6.33 8.35 7.93
CA SER A 51 -6.35 9.65 8.59
C SER A 51 -7.77 10.25 8.59
N PRO A 52 -8.21 10.95 9.66
CA PRO A 52 -9.58 11.47 9.77
C PRO A 52 -10.05 12.37 8.62
N ASN A 53 -9.15 13.15 8.06
CA ASN A 53 -9.36 14.07 6.93
C ASN A 53 -9.31 13.39 5.55
N LEU A 54 -9.02 12.08 5.50
CA LEU A 54 -9.06 11.25 4.29
C LEU A 54 -10.27 10.29 4.27
N ILE A 55 -11.06 10.20 5.35
CA ILE A 55 -12.20 9.29 5.41
C ILE A 55 -13.30 9.69 4.41
N LEU A 56 -13.72 8.74 3.56
CA LEU A 56 -14.77 8.94 2.55
C LEU A 56 -16.16 8.48 2.98
N THR A 57 -16.25 7.52 3.90
CA THR A 57 -17.51 6.85 4.27
C THR A 57 -17.66 6.69 5.78
N THR A 58 -18.84 6.27 6.21
CA THR A 58 -19.08 5.78 7.58
C THR A 58 -19.63 4.35 7.50
N PRO A 59 -18.96 3.33 8.06
CA PRO A 59 -17.69 3.38 8.82
C PRO A 59 -16.49 3.87 7.98
N PRO A 60 -15.34 4.21 8.62
CA PRO A 60 -14.16 4.72 7.93
C PRO A 60 -13.78 3.88 6.70
N SER A 61 -13.44 4.56 5.61
CA SER A 61 -13.12 3.91 4.33
C SER A 61 -11.79 3.15 4.34
N GLY A 62 -10.95 3.38 5.35
CA GLY A 62 -9.60 2.83 5.38
C GLY A 62 -8.70 3.45 4.30
N ALA A 63 -7.57 2.78 4.05
CA ALA A 63 -6.65 3.08 2.95
C ALA A 63 -7.27 2.71 1.59
N TYR A 64 -8.15 3.57 1.08
CA TYR A 64 -8.71 3.42 -0.27
C TYR A 64 -7.64 3.67 -1.34
N HIS A 65 -7.92 3.26 -2.58
CA HIS A 65 -6.99 3.45 -3.69
C HIS A 65 -6.62 4.92 -3.86
N THR A 66 -5.32 5.25 -3.89
CA THR A 66 -4.72 6.60 -3.92
C THR A 66 -4.66 7.37 -2.60
N ALA A 67 -5.16 6.83 -1.49
CA ALA A 67 -5.13 7.51 -0.18
C ALA A 67 -3.71 7.85 0.30
N ASP A 68 -2.71 7.05 -0.09
CA ASP A 68 -1.29 7.23 0.22
C ASP A 68 -0.64 8.41 -0.52
N LEU A 69 -1.17 8.79 -1.68
CA LEU A 69 -0.61 9.86 -2.50
C LEU A 69 -0.76 11.23 -1.82
N TYR A 70 -1.83 11.45 -1.07
CA TYR A 70 -2.07 12.74 -0.42
C TYR A 70 -1.00 13.11 0.61
N PRO A 71 -0.71 12.26 1.62
CA PRO A 71 0.38 12.52 2.56
C PRO A 71 1.75 12.45 1.88
N LEU A 72 1.95 11.62 0.85
CA LEU A 72 3.21 11.57 0.10
C LEU A 72 3.53 12.92 -0.57
N PHE A 73 2.58 13.50 -1.31
CA PHE A 73 2.76 14.76 -2.04
C PHE A 73 2.49 16.03 -1.22
N ASP A 74 2.18 15.89 0.08
CA ASP A 74 1.89 17.01 0.98
C ASP A 74 0.74 17.90 0.49
N ASN A 75 -0.31 17.27 -0.06
CA ASN A 75 -1.46 17.97 -0.63
C ASN A 75 -2.80 17.54 -0.01
N VAL A 76 -2.77 17.00 1.20
CA VAL A 76 -3.96 16.61 1.97
C VAL A 76 -4.88 17.84 2.15
N ASN A 77 -6.17 17.68 1.86
CA ASN A 77 -7.14 18.75 2.08
C ASN A 77 -7.38 18.95 3.58
N GLN A 78 -7.09 20.16 4.07
CA GLN A 78 -7.21 20.51 5.49
C GLN A 78 -8.33 21.53 5.78
N THR A 79 -9.25 21.76 4.83
CA THR A 79 -10.33 22.76 4.99
C THR A 79 -11.30 22.41 6.11
N LEU A 80 -11.68 21.14 6.24
CA LEU A 80 -12.64 20.69 7.26
C LEU A 80 -11.96 20.13 8.52
N LEU A 81 -10.91 19.35 8.32
CA LEU A 81 -10.14 18.70 9.37
C LEU A 81 -8.65 18.86 9.07
N ALA A 82 -7.90 19.38 10.04
CA ALA A 82 -6.46 19.51 9.92
C ALA A 82 -5.78 18.13 9.92
N SER A 83 -4.63 18.04 9.25
CA SER A 83 -3.80 16.85 9.31
C SER A 83 -3.33 16.59 10.72
N THR A 84 -3.42 15.33 11.15
CA THR A 84 -2.91 14.96 12.47
C THR A 84 -1.37 14.97 12.48
N PRO A 85 -0.72 15.17 13.64
CA PRO A 85 0.74 15.06 13.72
C PRO A 85 1.27 13.70 13.22
N ALA A 86 0.50 12.61 13.44
CA ALA A 86 0.83 11.28 12.94
C ALA A 86 0.78 11.22 11.41
N GLU A 87 -0.24 11.81 10.78
CA GLU A 87 -0.34 11.89 9.32
C GLU A 87 0.83 12.68 8.71
N VAL A 88 1.19 13.83 9.30
CA VAL A 88 2.33 14.64 8.85
C VAL A 88 3.64 13.84 8.96
N ALA A 89 3.84 13.13 10.07
CA ALA A 89 5.01 12.27 10.27
C ALA A 89 5.07 11.13 9.24
N VAL A 90 3.94 10.51 8.91
CA VAL A 90 3.83 9.51 7.85
C VAL A 90 4.18 10.13 6.49
N GLY A 91 3.64 11.30 6.16
CA GLY A 91 3.98 11.99 4.90
C GLY A 91 5.47 12.25 4.74
N ASN A 92 6.14 12.70 5.81
CA ASN A 92 7.60 12.87 5.83
C ASN A 92 8.33 11.54 5.60
N TYR A 93 7.92 10.49 6.31
CA TYR A 93 8.49 9.15 6.15
C TYR A 93 8.35 8.61 4.72
N LEU A 94 7.16 8.75 4.11
CA LEU A 94 6.94 8.34 2.72
C LEU A 94 7.85 9.11 1.75
N ARG A 95 8.02 10.43 1.94
CA ARG A 95 8.96 11.21 1.10
C ARG A 95 10.42 10.76 1.26
N GLU A 96 10.86 10.45 2.47
CA GLU A 96 12.21 9.94 2.72
C GLU A 96 12.44 8.59 2.05
N VAL A 97 11.51 7.65 2.20
CA VAL A 97 11.56 6.33 1.58
C VAL A 97 11.58 6.44 0.05
N TRP A 98 10.62 7.17 -0.55
CA TRP A 98 10.49 7.26 -2.01
C TRP A 98 11.68 7.98 -2.61
N SER A 99 12.17 9.06 -1.97
CA SER A 99 13.36 9.76 -2.45
C SER A 99 14.64 8.94 -2.28
N SER A 100 14.74 8.09 -1.26
CA SER A 100 15.90 7.21 -1.07
C SER A 100 15.94 6.11 -2.13
N PHE A 101 14.79 5.47 -2.42
CA PHE A 101 14.68 4.53 -3.53
C PHE A 101 15.02 5.18 -4.87
N ALA A 102 14.48 6.37 -5.15
CA ALA A 102 14.74 7.07 -6.41
C ALA A 102 16.22 7.43 -6.61
N LYS A 103 16.95 7.73 -5.52
CA LYS A 103 18.40 8.03 -5.57
C LYS A 103 19.24 6.77 -5.79
N ASN A 104 18.83 5.64 -5.22
CA ASN A 104 19.54 4.38 -5.33
C ASN A 104 18.53 3.21 -5.28
N PRO A 105 18.08 2.71 -6.43
CA PRO A 105 17.09 1.64 -6.45
C PRO A 105 17.68 0.26 -6.13
N GLN A 106 18.99 0.12 -5.85
CA GLN A 106 19.59 -1.15 -5.39
C GLN A 106 19.78 -1.22 -3.87
N HIS A 107 20.02 -0.08 -3.22
CA HIS A 107 20.37 -0.04 -1.79
C HIS A 107 19.68 1.07 -0.99
N GLY A 108 18.93 1.96 -1.64
CA GLY A 108 18.34 3.14 -1.02
C GLY A 108 17.34 2.82 0.08
N LEU A 109 16.76 1.62 0.07
CA LEU A 109 15.80 1.18 1.08
C LEU A 109 16.41 0.29 2.17
N ASP A 110 17.69 -0.09 2.07
CA ASP A 110 18.36 -0.94 3.07
C ASP A 110 18.39 -0.29 4.47
N ALA A 111 18.33 1.05 4.53
CA ALA A 111 18.23 1.81 5.79
C ALA A 111 16.83 1.80 6.42
N PHE A 112 15.79 1.39 5.67
CA PHE A 112 14.40 1.44 6.10
C PHE A 112 13.84 0.04 6.39
N TRP A 113 14.00 -0.90 5.46
CA TRP A 113 13.63 -2.30 5.68
C TRP A 113 14.35 -3.26 4.72
N PRO A 114 14.42 -4.57 5.04
CA PRO A 114 15.13 -5.55 4.23
C PRO A 114 14.52 -5.73 2.82
N GLN A 115 15.36 -6.14 1.88
CA GLN A 115 14.93 -6.59 0.55
C GLN A 115 13.95 -7.75 0.67
N TYR A 116 13.06 -7.88 -0.32
CA TYR A 116 11.98 -8.83 -0.31
C TYR A 116 12.47 -10.28 -0.25
N ASN A 117 11.95 -11.04 0.72
CA ASN A 117 12.01 -12.48 0.81
C ASN A 117 10.66 -12.98 1.33
N ALA A 118 10.00 -13.84 0.56
CA ALA A 118 8.66 -14.34 0.87
C ALA A 118 8.55 -14.97 2.26
N SER A 119 9.60 -15.65 2.73
CA SER A 119 9.61 -16.42 3.99
C SER A 119 10.16 -15.66 5.19
N GLU A 120 10.63 -14.42 4.99
CA GLU A 120 11.22 -13.59 6.04
C GLU A 120 10.39 -12.32 6.27
N LYS A 121 10.71 -11.59 7.36
CA LYS A 121 10.00 -10.34 7.70
C LYS A 121 10.45 -9.17 6.83
N THR A 122 10.04 -9.17 5.56
CA THR A 122 10.50 -8.19 4.56
C THR A 122 9.37 -7.38 3.92
N LEU A 123 8.11 -7.62 4.30
CA LEU A 123 6.98 -6.78 3.92
C LEU A 123 6.88 -5.60 4.88
N ALA A 124 7.07 -4.38 4.37
CA ALA A 124 6.83 -3.15 5.13
C ALA A 124 5.33 -2.83 5.14
N ARG A 125 4.66 -2.99 6.29
CA ARG A 125 3.31 -2.47 6.49
C ARG A 125 3.42 -1.05 7.02
N THR A 126 3.10 -0.06 6.19
CA THR A 126 3.18 1.35 6.58
C THR A 126 1.86 1.80 7.19
N VAL A 127 1.94 2.56 8.29
CA VAL A 127 0.76 3.04 9.05
C VAL A 127 -0.11 1.91 9.60
N PHE A 128 0.51 0.79 9.98
CA PHE A 128 -0.22 -0.37 10.50
C PHE A 128 -0.22 -0.33 12.03
N ASN A 129 -1.40 -0.51 12.66
CA ASN A 129 -1.55 -0.50 14.13
C ASN A 129 -0.92 0.72 14.83
N ASN A 130 -1.07 1.92 14.25
CA ASN A 130 -0.46 3.18 14.73
C ASN A 130 1.08 3.22 14.69
N GLU A 131 1.72 2.28 14.01
CA GLU A 131 3.18 2.30 13.74
C GLU A 131 3.43 2.87 12.34
N THR A 132 4.44 3.73 12.19
CA THR A 132 4.85 4.25 10.87
C THR A 132 5.27 3.10 9.94
N ILE A 133 5.99 2.10 10.46
CA ILE A 133 6.35 0.88 9.75
C ILE A 133 6.33 -0.33 10.71
N SER A 134 5.81 -1.45 10.22
CA SER A 134 5.81 -2.73 10.89
C SER A 134 6.16 -3.85 9.90
N LEU A 135 7.16 -4.69 10.23
CA LEU A 135 7.58 -5.77 9.33
C LEU A 135 6.74 -7.04 9.52
N ALA A 136 6.31 -7.63 8.40
CA ALA A 136 5.61 -8.90 8.33
C ALA A 136 6.28 -9.84 7.32
N LEU A 137 5.86 -11.12 7.31
CA LEU A 137 6.29 -12.09 6.29
C LEU A 137 6.07 -11.50 4.89
N GLY A 138 7.07 -11.64 4.01
CA GLY A 138 7.02 -11.12 2.65
C GLY A 138 5.75 -11.55 1.91
N ASN A 139 5.32 -12.79 2.12
CA ASN A 139 4.12 -13.38 1.49
C ASN A 139 2.84 -13.34 2.34
N MET A 140 2.79 -12.53 3.40
CA MET A 140 1.69 -12.54 4.39
C MET A 140 0.28 -12.48 3.75
N TYR A 141 0.13 -11.79 2.62
CA TYR A 141 -1.16 -11.58 1.95
C TYR A 141 -1.36 -12.45 0.71
N ASP A 142 -0.44 -13.36 0.40
CA ASP A 142 -0.40 -14.02 -0.92
C ASP A 142 -1.18 -15.33 -0.95
N HIS A 143 -1.67 -15.82 0.19
CA HIS A 143 -2.37 -17.11 0.31
C HIS A 143 -3.62 -17.25 -0.57
N VAL A 144 -4.19 -16.13 -1.02
CA VAL A 144 -5.34 -16.06 -1.93
C VAL A 144 -4.95 -16.15 -3.40
N CYS A 145 -3.68 -15.90 -3.72
CA CYS A 145 -3.19 -15.82 -5.09
C CYS A 145 -2.97 -17.23 -5.66
N ARG A 146 -3.66 -17.50 -6.77
CA ARG A 146 -3.64 -18.81 -7.45
C ARG A 146 -2.80 -18.83 -8.73
N TRP A 147 -2.36 -17.67 -9.16
CA TRP A 147 -1.58 -17.45 -10.37
C TRP A 147 -0.24 -16.86 -9.96
N ALA A 148 0.82 -17.43 -10.52
CA ALA A 148 2.20 -17.01 -10.34
C ALA A 148 2.73 -16.57 -11.71
N TYR A 149 3.83 -15.83 -11.70
CA TYR A 149 4.59 -15.56 -12.90
C TYR A 149 5.02 -16.88 -13.55
N ASP A 150 4.50 -17.16 -14.76
CA ASP A 150 4.71 -18.43 -15.46
C ASP A 150 5.94 -18.41 -16.38
N GLY A 151 6.60 -17.25 -16.54
CA GLY A 151 7.78 -17.10 -17.40
C GLY A 151 7.50 -17.20 -18.90
N VAL A 152 6.23 -17.32 -19.31
CA VAL A 152 5.84 -17.60 -20.70
C VAL A 152 4.86 -16.55 -21.22
N SER A 153 4.08 -15.95 -20.33
CA SER A 153 3.12 -14.89 -20.65
C SER A 153 3.80 -13.52 -20.58
N ASP A 154 4.25 -12.99 -21.73
CA ASP A 154 4.50 -11.54 -21.83
C ASP A 154 3.21 -10.81 -21.38
N PRO A 155 3.29 -9.77 -20.55
CA PRO A 155 2.12 -8.95 -20.27
C PRO A 155 1.62 -8.42 -21.60
N ALA A 156 0.38 -8.77 -21.97
CA ALA A 156 -0.24 -8.27 -23.17
C ALA A 156 -0.07 -6.74 -23.20
N PRO A 157 0.47 -6.15 -24.28
CA PRO A 157 0.58 -4.71 -24.36
C PRO A 157 -0.82 -4.10 -24.18
N LEU A 158 -0.88 -3.06 -23.33
CA LEU A 158 -2.09 -2.26 -23.08
C LEU A 158 -2.68 -1.69 -24.38
#